data_AF-A0A969N6W6-F1
#
_entry.id   AF-A0A969N6W6-F1
#
_cell.length_a   1.000
_cell.length_b   1.000
_cell.length_c   1.000
_cell.angle_alpha   90.00
_cell.angle_beta   90.00
_cell.angle_gamma   90.00
#
_symmetry.space_group_name_H-M   'P 1'
#
loop_
_entity.id
_entity.type
_entity.pdbx_description
1 polymer ?
#
loop_
_entity_poly.entity_id
_entity_poly.type
_entity_poly.pdbx_seq_one_letter_code
_entity_poly.pdbx_strand_id
1 'polypeptide(L)'
;MIWIHQNLWQIAHDFDPTHFAHHLQAATYWLQLAHDLRLHLPLDQLQEFYLACLEQHLSPRCTTWPQQECQDISTPQLLQVLRLGPLLDVNVQSWWDRLGDRP
;
A
#
# COMPACT_ATOMS: atom_id res chain seq x y z
N MET A 1 3.91 -6.60 15.21
CA MET A 1 5.04 -6.50 14.27
C MET A 1 5.05 -7.59 13.21
N ILE A 2 5.13 -8.88 13.56
CA ILE A 2 5.16 -10.00 12.58
C ILE A 2 3.99 -9.95 11.59
N TRP A 3 2.79 -9.62 12.07
CA TRP A 3 1.58 -9.53 11.24
C TRP A 3 1.63 -8.42 10.18
N ILE A 4 2.29 -7.28 10.43
CA ILE A 4 2.41 -6.20 9.43
C ILE A 4 3.31 -6.67 8.30
N HIS A 5 4.46 -7.23 8.64
CA HIS A 5 5.40 -7.78 7.68
C HIS A 5 4.76 -8.85 6.79
N GLN A 6 4.04 -9.79 7.40
CA GLN A 6 3.42 -10.87 6.64
C GLN A 6 2.36 -10.35 5.66
N ASN A 7 1.54 -9.37 6.06
CA ASN A 7 0.54 -8.79 5.16
C ASN A 7 1.18 -7.98 4.03
N LEU A 8 2.18 -7.14 4.31
CA LEU A 8 2.88 -6.40 3.25
C LEU A 8 3.67 -7.32 2.32
N TRP A 9 4.26 -8.40 2.85
CA TRP A 9 4.95 -9.39 2.03
C TRP A 9 4.00 -10.11 1.08
N GLN A 10 2.83 -10.54 1.57
CA GLN A 10 1.78 -11.17 0.76
C GLN A 10 1.31 -10.23 -0.35
N ILE A 11 1.05 -8.96 0.00
CA ILE A 11 0.69 -7.93 -0.98
C ILE A 11 1.76 -7.76 -2.06
N ALA A 12 3.05 -7.81 -1.69
CA ALA A 12 4.15 -7.50 -2.60
C ALA A 12 4.66 -8.68 -3.44
N HIS A 13 4.44 -9.93 -3.01
CA HIS A 13 5.06 -11.11 -3.63
C HIS A 13 4.09 -12.25 -3.96
N ASP A 14 2.91 -12.32 -3.33
CA ASP A 14 1.92 -13.37 -3.53
C ASP A 14 0.55 -12.74 -3.84
N PHE A 15 0.54 -11.87 -4.85
CA PHE A 15 -0.64 -11.09 -5.19
C PHE A 15 -1.81 -11.98 -5.63
N ASP A 16 -2.79 -12.11 -4.75
CA ASP A 16 -4.13 -12.62 -5.06
C ASP A 16 -5.15 -11.48 -4.96
N PRO A 17 -5.79 -11.06 -6.06
CA PRO A 17 -6.77 -9.98 -6.04
C PRO A 17 -7.97 -10.27 -5.12
N THR A 18 -8.28 -11.55 -4.86
CA THR A 18 -9.35 -11.98 -3.95
C THR A 18 -9.03 -11.61 -2.51
N HIS A 19 -7.78 -11.75 -2.11
CA HIS A 19 -7.32 -11.53 -0.73
C HIS A 19 -6.58 -10.20 -0.54
N PHE A 20 -6.25 -9.49 -1.63
CA PHE A 20 -5.55 -8.21 -1.60
C PHE A 20 -6.23 -7.20 -0.68
N ALA A 21 -7.56 -7.04 -0.79
CA ALA A 21 -8.33 -6.14 0.07
C ALA A 21 -8.19 -6.50 1.55
N HIS A 22 -8.20 -7.79 1.86
CA HIS A 22 -8.10 -8.29 3.24
C HIS A 22 -6.71 -8.02 3.81
N HIS A 23 -5.65 -8.36 3.08
CA HIS A 23 -4.28 -8.09 3.51
C HIS A 23 -4.00 -6.60 3.66
N LEU A 24 -4.52 -5.78 2.75
CA LEU A 24 -4.36 -4.33 2.78
C LEU A 24 -5.07 -3.72 4.00
N GLN A 25 -6.31 -4.14 4.26
CA GLN A 25 -7.06 -3.69 5.43
C GLN A 25 -6.37 -4.10 6.74
N ALA A 26 -5.87 -5.34 6.81
CA ALA A 26 -5.13 -5.83 7.96
C ALA A 26 -3.82 -5.04 8.18
N ALA A 27 -3.04 -4.80 7.11
CA ALA A 27 -1.81 -4.00 7.18
C ALA A 27 -2.11 -2.57 7.65
N THR A 28 -3.17 -1.95 7.11
CA THR A 28 -3.63 -0.61 7.50
C THR A 28 -3.97 -0.55 8.98
N TYR A 29 -4.81 -1.49 9.46
CA TYR A 29 -5.21 -1.55 10.86
C TYR A 29 -4.01 -1.68 11.80
N TRP A 30 -3.09 -2.61 11.50
CA TRP A 30 -1.94 -2.84 12.36
C TRP A 30 -0.91 -1.70 12.33
N LEU A 31 -0.72 -1.05 11.18
CA LEU A 31 0.14 0.13 11.07
C LEU A 31 -0.44 1.31 11.83
N GLN A 32 -1.74 1.56 11.69
CA GLN A 32 -2.43 2.63 12.42
C GLN A 32 -2.35 2.38 13.93
N LEU A 33 -2.63 1.15 14.38
CA LEU A 33 -2.54 0.78 15.78
C LEU A 33 -1.12 0.94 16.34
N ALA A 34 -0.10 0.54 15.57
CA ALA A 34 1.29 0.71 15.97
C ALA A 34 1.69 2.19 16.05
N HIS A 35 1.20 3.02 15.13
CA HIS A 35 1.39 4.46 15.14
C HIS A 35 0.73 5.10 16.38
N ASP A 36 -0.53 4.78 16.64
CA ASP A 36 -1.30 5.31 17.78
C ASP A 36 -0.66 4.92 19.12
N LEU A 37 -0.13 3.70 19.21
CA LEU A 37 0.60 3.19 20.38
C LEU A 37 2.08 3.60 20.43
N ARG A 38 2.57 4.36 19.44
CA ARG A 38 3.98 4.81 19.32
C ARG A 38 4.98 3.65 19.40
N LEU A 39 4.63 2.52 18.83
CA LEU A 39 5.52 1.36 18.78
C LEU A 39 6.63 1.61 17.78
N HIS A 40 7.86 1.22 18.15
CA HIS A 40 8.97 1.24 17.22
C HIS A 40 8.80 0.10 16.21
N LEU A 41 8.63 0.45 14.94
CA LEU A 41 8.52 -0.50 13.84
C LEU A 41 9.85 -0.57 13.08
N PRO A 42 10.25 -1.74 12.58
CA PRO A 42 11.38 -1.88 11.68
C PRO A 42 10.97 -1.35 10.30
N LEU A 43 11.05 -0.03 10.10
CA LEU A 43 10.54 0.63 8.91
C LEU A 43 11.25 0.16 7.63
N ASP A 44 12.56 -0.07 7.66
CA ASP A 44 13.36 -0.42 6.47
C ASP A 44 12.74 -1.59 5.67
N GLN A 45 12.41 -2.69 6.34
CA GLN A 45 11.86 -3.88 5.68
C GLN A 45 10.38 -3.71 5.29
N LEU A 46 9.62 -2.92 6.05
CA LEU A 46 8.24 -2.58 5.70
C LEU A 46 8.17 -1.65 4.48
N GLN A 47 9.10 -0.71 4.38
CA GLN A 47 9.28 0.18 3.25
C GLN A 47 9.66 -0.61 2.00
N GLU A 48 10.56 -1.59 2.10
CA GLU A 48 10.94 -2.46 0.98
C GLU A 48 9.72 -3.19 0.40
N PHE A 49 8.91 -3.84 1.24
CA PHE A 49 7.70 -4.53 0.77
C PHE A 49 6.67 -3.56 0.21
N TYR A 50 6.52 -2.39 0.83
CA TYR A 50 5.62 -1.35 0.33
C TYR A 50 6.02 -0.83 -1.05
N LEU A 51 7.30 -0.50 -1.24
CA LEU A 51 7.83 -0.04 -2.51
C LEU A 51 7.74 -1.12 -3.59
N ALA A 52 8.04 -2.38 -3.24
CA ALA A 52 7.85 -3.51 -4.14
C ALA A 52 6.38 -3.65 -4.59
N CYS A 53 5.42 -3.45 -3.69
CA CYS A 53 4.00 -3.39 -4.05
C CYS A 53 3.69 -2.25 -5.03
N LEU A 54 4.21 -1.04 -4.77
CA LEU A 54 4.02 0.10 -5.68
C LEU A 54 4.62 -0.18 -7.07
N GLU A 55 5.83 -0.72 -7.12
CA GLU A 55 6.51 -1.02 -8.37
C GLU A 55 5.87 -2.16 -9.16
N GLN A 56 5.41 -3.22 -8.51
CA GLN A 56 4.88 -4.39 -9.21
C GLN A 56 3.41 -4.24 -9.62
N HIS A 57 2.61 -3.56 -8.79
CA HIS A 57 1.16 -3.51 -8.99
C HIS A 57 0.64 -2.15 -9.44
N LEU A 58 1.35 -1.05 -9.14
CA LEU A 58 0.88 0.30 -9.44
C LEU A 58 1.63 0.95 -10.60
N SER A 59 2.95 0.80 -10.68
CA SER A 59 3.76 1.43 -11.74
C SER A 59 3.51 0.89 -13.16
N PRO A 60 3.48 -0.43 -13.42
CA PRO A 60 3.30 -0.99 -14.76
C PRO A 60 1.83 -1.15 -15.16
N ARG A 61 0.88 -1.26 -14.21
CA ARG A 61 -0.54 -1.57 -14.50
C ARG A 61 -1.46 -0.35 -14.50
N CYS A 62 -0.99 0.79 -14.00
CA CYS A 62 -1.78 2.01 -13.86
C CYS A 62 -1.16 3.20 -14.62
N THR A 63 -0.41 2.94 -15.70
CA THR A 63 0.34 3.94 -16.48
C THR A 63 -0.50 5.10 -17.00
N THR A 64 -1.81 4.90 -17.16
CA THR A 64 -2.79 5.89 -17.66
C THR A 64 -4.01 5.93 -16.75
N TRP A 65 -3.80 6.30 -15.48
CA TRP A 65 -4.90 6.67 -14.59
C TRP A 65 -5.54 8.00 -15.05
N PRO A 66 -6.88 8.17 -15.07
CA PRO A 66 -7.93 7.24 -14.63
C PRO A 66 -8.54 6.39 -15.76
N GLN A 67 -7.96 6.38 -16.97
CA GLN A 67 -8.65 5.93 -18.18
C GLN A 67 -8.52 4.43 -18.51
N GLN A 68 -7.73 3.68 -17.75
CA GLN A 68 -7.81 2.21 -17.71
C GLN A 68 -7.71 1.80 -16.25
N GLU A 69 -8.84 1.34 -15.71
CA GLU A 69 -8.90 0.70 -14.40
C GLU A 69 -7.72 -0.27 -14.29
N CYS A 70 -6.89 -0.11 -13.26
CA CYS A 70 -5.91 -1.12 -12.92
C CYS A 70 -6.71 -2.42 -12.75
N GLN A 71 -6.62 -3.34 -13.71
CA GLN A 71 -7.65 -4.37 -13.94
C GLN A 71 -7.95 -5.23 -12.69
N ASP A 72 -7.00 -5.29 -11.77
CA ASP A 72 -7.05 -6.13 -10.57
C ASP A 72 -7.12 -5.33 -9.25
N ILE A 73 -7.07 -3.99 -9.30
CA ILE A 73 -7.07 -3.12 -8.11
C ILE A 73 -8.07 -1.98 -8.31
N SER A 74 -9.10 -1.95 -7.47
CA SER A 74 -10.10 -0.88 -7.46
C SER A 74 -9.52 0.43 -6.92
N THR A 75 -10.08 1.57 -7.36
CA THR A 75 -9.70 2.90 -6.85
C THR A 75 -9.64 2.99 -5.32
N PRO A 76 -10.64 2.51 -4.55
CA PRO A 76 -10.58 2.58 -3.09
C PRO A 76 -9.39 1.83 -2.48
N GLN A 77 -9.01 0.68 -3.06
CA GLN A 77 -7.86 -0.07 -2.59
C GLN A 77 -6.56 0.65 -2.93
N LEU A 78 -6.48 1.26 -4.11
CA LEU A 78 -5.33 2.07 -4.51
C LEU A 78 -5.12 3.26 -3.55
N LEU A 79 -6.19 3.98 -3.22
CA LEU A 79 -6.16 5.07 -2.24
C LEU A 79 -5.71 4.55 -0.86
N GLN A 80 -6.14 3.36 -0.46
CA GLN A 80 -5.69 2.72 0.80
C GLN A 80 -4.19 2.40 0.78
N VAL A 81 -3.66 1.85 -0.32
CA VAL A 81 -2.21 1.60 -0.46
C VAL A 81 -1.44 2.91 -0.31
N LEU A 82 -1.86 3.99 -0.97
CA LEU A 82 -1.16 5.28 -0.85
C LEU A 82 -1.23 5.87 0.56
N ARG A 83 -2.32 5.64 1.30
CA ARG A 83 -2.43 6.08 2.70
C ARG A 83 -1.44 5.38 3.64
N LEU A 84 -0.91 4.21 3.27
CA LEU A 84 0.15 3.55 4.04
C LEU A 84 1.50 4.26 3.93
N GLY A 85 1.76 4.98 2.84
CA GLY A 85 3.05 5.63 2.58
C GLY A 85 3.52 6.49 3.75
N PRO A 86 2.74 7.48 4.21
CA PRO A 86 3.12 8.31 5.36
C PRO A 86 3.29 7.54 6.68
N LEU A 87 2.53 6.46 6.90
CA LEU A 87 2.69 5.61 8.09
C LEU A 87 4.00 4.82 8.07
N LEU A 88 4.56 4.63 6.88
CA LEU A 88 5.83 3.95 6.63
C LEU A 88 6.99 4.92 6.35
N ASP A 89 6.78 6.24 6.50
CA ASP A 89 7.76 7.27 6.15
C ASP A 89 8.19 7.24 4.66
N VAL A 90 7.25 6.89 3.77
CA VAL A 90 7.42 6.90 2.32
C VAL A 90 6.63 8.05 1.70
N ASN A 91 7.32 8.91 0.95
CA ASN A 91 6.68 10.00 0.22
C ASN A 91 5.96 9.48 -1.03
N VAL A 92 4.63 9.59 -1.02
CA VAL A 92 3.75 9.19 -2.12
C VAL A 92 3.04 10.36 -2.79
N GLN A 93 3.48 11.60 -2.56
CA GLN A 93 2.81 12.80 -3.08
C GLN A 93 2.70 12.77 -4.61
N SER A 94 3.74 12.33 -5.31
CA SER A 94 3.74 12.20 -6.77
C SER A 94 2.69 11.22 -7.30
N TRP A 95 2.26 10.25 -6.48
CA TRP A 95 1.16 9.34 -6.81
C TRP A 95 -0.19 10.02 -6.58
N TRP A 96 -0.37 10.70 -5.44
CA TRP A 96 -1.58 11.48 -5.16
C TRP A 96 -1.83 12.55 -6.24
N ASP A 97 -0.79 13.26 -6.67
CA ASP A 97 -0.88 14.29 -7.70
C ASP A 97 -1.37 13.73 -9.05
N ARG A 98 -1.05 12.46 -9.36
CA ARG A 98 -1.54 11.77 -10.56
C ARG A 98 -3.00 11.33 -10.45
N LEU A 99 -3.49 11.13 -9.23
CA LEU A 99 -4.89 10.73 -8.99
C LEU A 99 -5.85 11.92 -9.04
N GLY A 100 -5.36 13.15 -8.87
CA GLY A 100 -6.20 14.35 -8.76
C GLY A 100 -7.05 14.39 -7.48
N ASP A 101 -6.86 13.44 -6.58
CA ASP A 101 -7.60 13.28 -5.33
C ASP A 101 -6.59 13.43 -4.18
N ARG A 102 -6.68 14.56 -3.47
CA ARG A 102 -5.79 14.86 -2.34
C ARG A 102 -6.51 14.42 -1.06
N PRO A 103 -5.88 13.63 -0.17
CA PRO A 103 -6.47 13.34 1.13
C PRO A 103 -6.60 14.60 2.00
#